data_AF-A0A1I6NYA1-F1
#
_entry.id   AF-A0A1I6NYA1-F1
#
_cell.length_a   1.000
_cell.length_b   1.000
_cell.length_c   1.000
_cell.angle_alpha   90.00
_cell.angle_beta   90.00
_cell.angle_gamma   90.00
#
_symmetry.space_group_name_H-M   'P 1'
#
loop_
_entity.id
_entity.type
_entity.pdbx_description
1 polymer ?
#
loop_
_entity_poly.entity_id
_entity_poly.type
_entity_poly.pdbx_seq_one_letter_code
_entity_poly.pdbx_strand_id
1 'polypeptide(L)'
;MARKRTVSRRTALKVTGTAAATALVAGCSGGGDNGGDGNGDDGDSGSEEYEISPDQEITLIADSGGWVGSAPDAIADVENPTLALQSGEEYNIGWSEANDELEHNLEIRNDSGEVVKDLETDLVAQPDERIELTFEPSEETTVYRCDPHSAMEGSIVLQ
;
A
#
# COMPACT_ATOMS: atom_id res chain seq x y z
N MET A 1 -22.80 -40.10 9.23
CA MET A 1 -21.46 -39.48 9.33
C MET A 1 -21.54 -38.30 10.27
N ALA A 2 -20.77 -38.32 11.35
CA ALA A 2 -20.72 -37.25 12.34
C ALA A 2 -19.65 -36.22 11.96
N ARG A 3 -19.96 -34.93 12.07
CA ARG A 3 -18.99 -33.96 12.60
C ARG A 3 -19.72 -32.81 13.30
N LYS A 4 -19.42 -32.73 14.59
CA LYS A 4 -19.88 -31.74 15.56
C LYS A 4 -18.94 -30.53 15.47
N ARG A 5 -19.55 -29.34 15.57
CA ARG A 5 -19.06 -27.96 15.78
C ARG A 5 -17.61 -27.73 16.24
N THR A 6 -17.03 -26.61 15.81
CA THR A 6 -16.45 -25.46 16.58
C THR A 6 -15.46 -24.74 15.62
N VAL A 7 -15.33 -23.42 15.53
CA VAL A 7 -14.98 -22.45 16.57
C VAL A 7 -15.42 -21.06 16.08
N SER A 8 -16.20 -20.32 16.89
CA SER A 8 -16.40 -18.88 16.69
C SER A 8 -15.52 -18.17 17.72
N ARG A 9 -14.46 -17.49 17.27
CA ARG A 9 -13.58 -16.70 18.12
C ARG A 9 -14.14 -15.28 18.21
N ARG A 10 -15.14 -15.08 19.07
CA ARG A 10 -15.53 -13.73 19.50
C ARG A 10 -14.51 -13.28 20.54
N THR A 11 -13.54 -12.50 20.07
CA THR A 11 -12.56 -11.81 20.89
C THR A 11 -13.29 -10.75 21.73
N ALA A 12 -13.32 -10.95 23.04
CA ALA A 12 -13.81 -9.97 24.00
C ALA A 12 -12.61 -9.29 24.67
N LEU A 13 -12.22 -8.10 24.20
CA LEU A 13 -11.30 -7.23 24.94
C LEU A 13 -12.10 -6.46 26.00
N LYS A 14 -11.87 -6.81 27.26
CA LYS A 14 -12.22 -5.98 28.42
C LYS A 14 -11.07 -4.98 28.65
N VAL A 15 -11.23 -3.75 28.19
CA VAL A 15 -10.35 -2.64 28.57
C VAL A 15 -10.92 -2.01 29.85
N THR A 16 -10.16 -2.10 30.94
CA THR A 16 -10.53 -1.52 32.24
C THR A 16 -9.33 -0.73 32.76
N GLY A 17 -9.55 0.54 33.12
CA GLY A 17 -8.64 1.36 33.93
C GLY A 17 -7.69 2.24 33.11
N THR A 18 -7.38 3.48 33.46
CA THR A 18 -7.67 4.29 34.65
C THR A 18 -7.36 5.74 34.27
N ALA A 19 -8.30 6.68 34.45
CA ALA A 19 -8.00 8.10 34.33
C ALA A 19 -7.35 8.59 35.64
N ALA A 20 -6.04 8.82 35.62
CA ALA A 20 -5.35 9.54 36.69
C ALA A 20 -5.22 11.02 36.27
N ALA A 21 -6.00 11.88 36.93
CA ALA A 21 -5.93 13.33 36.78
C ALA A 21 -5.05 13.92 37.89
N THR A 22 -3.92 14.54 37.52
CA THR A 22 -3.11 15.47 38.33
C THR A 22 -2.16 16.19 37.38
N ALA A 23 -1.84 17.48 37.45
CA ALA A 23 -2.34 18.65 38.15
C ALA A 23 -1.75 19.85 37.37
N LEU A 24 -2.53 20.93 37.18
CA LEU A 24 -2.05 22.14 36.53
C LEU A 24 -1.06 22.87 37.44
N VAL A 25 0.22 22.93 37.04
CA VAL A 25 1.18 23.86 37.64
C VAL A 25 1.32 25.06 36.71
N ALA A 26 0.66 26.15 37.08
CA ALA A 26 0.98 27.48 36.59
C ALA A 26 2.18 28.00 37.38
N GLY A 27 3.31 28.23 36.70
CA GLY A 27 4.52 28.83 37.24
C GLY A 27 4.97 30.00 36.35
N CYS A 28 5.21 31.13 36.99
CA CYS A 28 5.27 32.48 36.45
C CYS A 28 6.71 32.94 36.14
N SER A 29 6.88 33.58 34.97
CA SER A 29 7.86 34.64 34.62
C SER A 29 9.38 34.41 34.74
N GLY A 30 10.09 34.56 33.62
CA GLY A 30 11.38 35.25 33.61
C GLY A 30 12.45 34.75 32.64
N GLY A 31 12.60 35.43 31.51
CA GLY A 31 13.93 35.82 30.97
C GLY A 31 14.67 34.86 30.04
N GLY A 32 14.57 35.14 28.73
CA GLY A 32 15.67 35.16 27.74
C GLY A 32 16.65 34.00 27.66
N ASP A 33 16.55 33.23 26.58
CA ASP A 33 17.67 32.87 25.69
C ASP A 33 17.08 32.15 24.47
N ASN A 34 17.00 32.84 23.33
CA ASN A 34 16.50 32.26 22.08
C ASN A 34 17.66 31.53 21.37
N GLY A 35 18.16 30.48 22.03
CA GLY A 35 19.05 29.47 21.47
C GLY A 35 18.25 28.20 21.25
N GLY A 36 17.38 28.21 20.24
CA GLY A 36 16.68 27.01 19.80
C GLY A 36 17.46 26.39 18.67
N ASP A 37 18.33 25.44 19.01
CA ASP A 37 18.81 24.40 18.09
C ASP A 37 17.59 23.77 17.43
N GLY A 38 17.28 24.23 16.23
CA GLY A 38 16.35 23.55 15.35
C GLY A 38 16.98 22.24 14.96
N ASN A 39 16.72 21.20 15.76
CA ASN A 39 16.79 19.83 15.31
C ASN A 39 15.72 19.73 14.20
N GLY A 40 16.14 20.04 12.98
CA GLY A 40 15.42 19.68 11.78
C GLY A 40 15.34 18.17 11.80
N ASP A 41 14.24 17.67 12.34
CA ASP A 41 13.70 16.41 11.91
C ASP A 41 13.41 16.62 10.42
N ASP A 42 14.43 16.34 9.60
CA ASP A 42 14.27 16.07 8.18
C ASP A 42 13.38 14.82 8.12
N GLY A 43 12.09 15.05 8.34
CA GLY A 43 11.03 14.09 8.10
C GLY A 43 11.04 13.88 6.60
N ASP A 44 11.87 12.93 6.19
CA ASP A 44 11.85 12.29 4.89
C ASP A 44 10.39 11.97 4.62
N SER A 45 9.77 12.82 3.79
CA SER A 45 8.43 12.60 3.29
C SER A 45 8.55 11.60 2.14
N GLY A 46 9.24 10.49 2.40
CA GLY A 46 9.20 9.30 1.57
C GLY A 46 7.81 8.71 1.72
N SER A 47 7.20 8.36 0.59
CA SER A 47 6.07 7.44 0.60
C SER A 47 6.47 6.18 1.37
N GLU A 48 5.62 5.73 2.29
CA GLU A 48 5.90 4.51 3.06
C GLU A 48 6.16 3.35 2.09
N GLU A 49 7.32 2.70 2.23
CA GLU A 49 7.71 1.55 1.42
C GLU A 49 7.25 0.27 2.11
N TYR A 50 6.68 -0.65 1.34
CA TYR A 50 6.15 -1.91 1.83
C TYR A 50 6.96 -3.05 1.25
N GLU A 51 7.81 -3.67 2.08
CA GLU A 51 8.57 -4.86 1.71
C GLU A 51 7.61 -6.03 1.46
N ILE A 52 7.67 -6.61 0.26
CA ILE A 52 6.86 -7.77 -0.13
C ILE A 52 7.79 -8.95 -0.42
N SER A 53 7.49 -10.11 0.17
CA SER A 53 8.22 -11.34 -0.17
C SER A 53 7.68 -11.93 -1.48
N PRO A 54 8.51 -12.56 -2.33
CA PRO A 54 8.08 -13.10 -3.62
C PRO A 54 7.05 -14.24 -3.50
N ASP A 55 6.92 -14.87 -2.32
CA ASP A 55 5.89 -15.87 -2.05
C ASP A 55 4.51 -15.26 -1.70
N GLN A 56 4.41 -13.94 -1.59
CA GLN A 56 3.17 -13.23 -1.31
C GLN A 56 2.53 -12.71 -2.60
N GLU A 57 1.22 -12.92 -2.72
CA GLU A 57 0.42 -12.34 -3.80
C GLU A 57 0.11 -10.87 -3.48
N ILE A 58 0.41 -9.98 -4.44
CA ILE A 58 0.05 -8.56 -4.35
C ILE A 58 -1.35 -8.42 -4.95
N THR A 59 -2.34 -8.10 -4.14
CA THR A 59 -3.71 -7.85 -4.60
C THR A 59 -4.07 -6.39 -4.40
N LEU A 60 -4.60 -5.79 -5.46
CA LEU A 60 -5.12 -4.43 -5.49
C LEU A 60 -6.63 -4.42 -5.80
N ILE A 61 -7.30 -3.34 -5.41
CA ILE A 61 -8.65 -2.99 -5.78
C ILE A 61 -8.57 -1.78 -6.71
N ALA A 62 -9.15 -1.89 -7.91
CA ALA A 62 -9.18 -0.86 -8.94
C ALA A 62 -10.30 0.14 -8.65
N ASP A 63 -9.95 1.31 -8.14
CA ASP A 63 -10.82 2.48 -8.01
C ASP A 63 -10.21 3.62 -8.83
N SER A 64 -10.98 4.33 -9.65
CA SER A 64 -10.45 5.44 -10.45
C SER A 64 -9.75 6.55 -9.65
N GLY A 65 -9.92 6.61 -8.32
CA GLY A 65 -9.16 7.45 -7.41
C GLY A 65 -7.76 6.92 -7.06
N GLY A 66 -7.49 5.62 -7.19
CA GLY A 66 -6.20 5.00 -6.90
C GLY A 66 -6.26 3.47 -6.81
N TRP A 67 -5.08 2.83 -6.83
CA TRP A 67 -4.96 1.41 -6.50
C TRP A 67 -5.04 1.23 -4.98
N VAL A 68 -6.07 0.55 -4.47
CA VAL A 68 -6.16 0.29 -3.03
C VAL A 68 -5.65 -1.12 -2.73
N GLY A 69 -4.61 -1.23 -1.89
CA GLY A 69 -4.06 -2.52 -1.51
C GLY A 69 -5.06 -3.36 -0.71
N SER A 70 -5.09 -4.66 -1.00
CA SER A 70 -5.92 -5.65 -0.30
C SER A 70 -5.12 -6.82 0.26
N ALA A 71 -4.00 -7.18 -0.35
CA ALA A 71 -3.09 -8.20 0.15
C ALA A 71 -1.66 -7.92 -0.35
N PRO A 72 -0.61 -8.18 0.46
CA PRO A 72 -0.66 -8.69 1.83
C PRO A 72 -1.24 -7.70 2.85
N ASP A 73 -1.49 -8.13 4.09
CA ASP A 73 -2.03 -7.28 5.17
C ASP A 73 -1.21 -5.99 5.38
N ALA A 74 0.07 -5.99 5.01
CA ALA A 74 0.94 -4.83 5.11
C ALA A 74 0.48 -3.65 4.23
N ILE A 75 -0.12 -3.92 3.06
CA ILE A 75 -0.61 -2.87 2.13
C ILE A 75 -2.13 -2.70 2.18
N ALA A 76 -2.82 -3.38 3.10
CA ALA A 76 -4.28 -3.33 3.17
C ALA A 76 -4.77 -1.91 3.44
N ASP A 77 -5.73 -1.46 2.63
CA ASP A 77 -6.34 -0.12 2.69
C ASP A 77 -5.37 1.04 2.40
N VAL A 78 -4.17 0.75 1.88
CA VAL A 78 -3.20 1.74 1.44
C VAL A 78 -3.49 2.10 -0.02
N GLU A 79 -3.64 3.38 -0.31
CA GLU A 79 -3.77 3.89 -1.68
C GLU A 79 -2.38 4.03 -2.32
N ASN A 80 -2.22 3.48 -3.52
CA ASN A 80 -1.00 3.50 -4.32
C ASN A 80 0.26 3.10 -3.52
N PRO A 81 0.27 1.95 -2.81
CA PRO A 81 1.39 1.54 -1.95
C PRO A 81 2.70 1.49 -2.72
N THR A 82 3.79 2.02 -2.14
CA THR A 82 5.12 1.82 -2.73
C THR A 82 5.58 0.39 -2.46
N LEU A 83 5.76 -0.40 -3.51
CA LEU A 83 6.12 -1.81 -3.41
C LEU A 83 7.64 -1.95 -3.41
N ALA A 84 8.20 -2.39 -2.29
CA ALA A 84 9.62 -2.70 -2.15
C ALA A 84 9.85 -4.18 -2.48
N LEU A 85 10.43 -4.44 -3.66
CA LEU A 85 10.57 -5.77 -4.26
C LEU A 85 12.04 -6.14 -4.49
N GLN A 86 12.32 -7.44 -4.49
CA GLN A 86 13.66 -7.94 -4.80
C GLN A 86 13.86 -8.09 -6.31
N SER A 87 14.99 -7.63 -6.83
CA SER A 87 15.28 -7.74 -8.27
C SER A 87 15.54 -9.18 -8.71
N GLY A 88 14.94 -9.58 -9.83
CA GLY A 88 15.12 -10.90 -10.43
C GLY A 88 14.34 -12.03 -9.76
N GLU A 89 13.54 -11.73 -8.73
CA GLU A 89 12.56 -12.67 -8.17
C GLU A 89 11.21 -12.51 -8.89
N GLU A 90 10.46 -13.60 -9.02
CA GLU A 90 9.14 -13.58 -9.66
C GLU A 90 8.06 -13.13 -8.67
N TYR A 91 7.26 -12.13 -9.06
CA TYR A 91 6.10 -11.65 -8.30
C TYR A 91 4.82 -11.81 -9.12
N ASN A 92 3.71 -12.05 -8.41
CA ASN A 92 2.37 -11.96 -8.96
C ASN A 92 1.65 -10.76 -8.35
N ILE A 93 1.22 -9.85 -9.23
CA ILE A 93 0.38 -8.71 -8.89
C ILE A 93 -0.95 -8.85 -9.63
N GLY A 94 -2.06 -8.69 -8.92
CA GLY A 94 -3.39 -8.78 -9.50
C GLY A 94 -4.36 -7.76 -8.94
N TRP A 95 -5.45 -7.55 -9.66
CA TRP A 95 -6.45 -6.56 -9.31
C TRP A 95 -7.89 -7.04 -9.53
N SER A 96 -8.81 -6.44 -8.78
CA SER A 96 -10.26 -6.63 -8.91
C SER A 96 -10.98 -5.28 -8.85
N GLU A 97 -12.17 -5.16 -9.41
CA GLU A 97 -12.90 -3.87 -9.54
C GLU A 97 -13.46 -3.35 -8.19
N ALA A 98 -13.45 -2.01 -8.00
CA ALA A 98 -14.08 -1.30 -6.89
C ALA A 98 -15.57 -0.92 -7.07
N ASN A 99 -16.20 -1.31 -8.19
CA ASN A 99 -17.57 -0.95 -8.61
C ASN A 99 -17.72 0.45 -9.28
N ASP A 100 -16.71 0.94 -9.99
CA ASP A 100 -16.78 2.25 -10.69
C ASP A 100 -17.27 2.16 -12.15
N GLU A 101 -17.54 0.95 -12.67
CA GLU A 101 -17.96 0.68 -14.05
C GLU A 101 -16.98 1.18 -15.13
N LEU A 102 -15.75 1.59 -14.74
CA LEU A 102 -14.71 2.09 -15.63
C LEU A 102 -13.76 0.96 -16.06
N GLU A 103 -13.14 1.15 -17.22
CA GLU A 103 -12.16 0.23 -17.78
C GLU A 103 -10.78 0.41 -17.15
N HIS A 104 -10.20 -0.65 -16.62
CA HIS A 104 -8.88 -0.65 -15.98
C HIS A 104 -7.94 -1.66 -16.61
N ASN A 105 -6.65 -1.32 -16.63
CA ASN A 105 -5.55 -2.24 -16.89
C ASN A 105 -4.46 -2.02 -15.85
N LEU A 106 -3.53 -2.97 -15.75
CA LEU A 106 -2.34 -2.86 -14.92
C LEU A 106 -1.11 -2.97 -15.80
N GLU A 107 -0.23 -1.98 -15.74
CA GLU A 107 1.01 -1.92 -16.49
C GLU A 107 2.19 -1.72 -15.56
N ILE A 108 3.31 -2.38 -15.86
CA ILE A 108 4.59 -2.10 -15.22
C ILE A 108 5.40 -1.20 -16.15
N ARG A 109 5.79 -0.01 -15.68
CA ARG A 109 6.44 1.02 -16.50
C ARG A 109 7.82 1.42 -15.95
N ASN A 110 8.65 1.90 -16.87
CA ASN A 110 9.94 2.50 -16.57
C ASN A 110 9.83 3.99 -16.22
N ASP A 111 10.97 4.59 -15.85
CA ASP A 111 11.08 6.01 -15.45
C ASP A 111 10.67 7.00 -16.55
N SER A 112 10.72 6.55 -17.80
CA SER A 112 10.34 7.30 -18.99
C SER A 112 8.84 7.15 -19.31
N GLY A 113 8.11 6.35 -18.52
CA GLY A 113 6.70 6.08 -18.67
C GLY A 113 6.37 5.04 -19.74
N GLU A 114 7.33 4.27 -20.24
CA GLU A 114 7.11 3.21 -21.22
C GLU A 114 6.83 1.87 -20.52
N VAL A 115 5.95 1.05 -21.09
CA VAL A 115 5.68 -0.31 -20.59
C VAL A 115 6.93 -1.17 -20.74
N VAL A 116 7.35 -1.80 -19.64
CA VAL A 116 8.53 -2.67 -19.62
C VAL A 116 8.15 -4.00 -20.26
N LYS A 117 8.79 -4.39 -21.38
CA LYS A 117 8.69 -5.74 -21.98
C LYS A 117 7.25 -6.27 -22.13
N ASP A 118 6.32 -5.41 -22.52
CA ASP A 118 4.90 -5.75 -22.67
C ASP A 118 4.24 -6.28 -21.36
N LEU A 119 4.76 -5.85 -20.20
CA LEU A 119 4.19 -6.16 -18.88
C LEU A 119 2.93 -5.32 -18.64
N GLU A 120 1.84 -5.73 -19.27
CA GLU A 120 0.52 -5.11 -19.14
C GLU A 120 -0.60 -6.16 -19.16
N THR A 121 -1.73 -5.83 -18.52
CA THR A 121 -2.97 -6.61 -18.64
C THR A 121 -3.89 -6.00 -19.70
N ASP A 122 -4.84 -6.79 -20.20
CA ASP A 122 -5.93 -6.25 -21.02
C ASP A 122 -6.74 -5.19 -20.26
N LEU A 123 -7.32 -4.26 -21.02
CA LEU A 123 -8.22 -3.23 -20.51
C LEU A 123 -9.63 -3.84 -20.32
N VAL A 124 -10.12 -3.87 -19.08
CA VAL A 124 -11.37 -4.55 -18.70
C VAL A 124 -12.16 -3.70 -17.69
N ALA A 125 -13.47 -3.56 -17.88
CA ALA A 125 -14.32 -2.82 -16.94
C ALA A 125 -14.81 -3.64 -15.74
N GLN A 126 -15.25 -4.89 -16.01
CA GLN A 126 -15.85 -5.75 -15.00
C GLN A 126 -15.30 -7.16 -15.19
N PRO A 127 -14.14 -7.47 -14.59
CA PRO A 127 -13.56 -8.79 -14.72
C PRO A 127 -14.36 -9.80 -13.88
N ASP A 128 -14.70 -10.95 -14.46
CA ASP A 128 -15.45 -12.02 -13.78
C ASP A 128 -14.65 -12.64 -12.60
N GLU A 129 -13.32 -12.55 -12.69
CA GLU A 129 -12.33 -13.02 -11.74
C GLU A 129 -11.17 -12.03 -11.66
N ARG A 130 -10.31 -12.15 -10.66
CA ARG A 130 -9.13 -11.28 -10.53
C ARG A 130 -8.27 -11.37 -11.80
N ILE A 131 -7.79 -10.23 -12.31
CA ILE A 131 -6.81 -10.18 -13.38
C ILE A 131 -5.42 -10.14 -12.76
N GLU A 132 -4.52 -11.01 -13.23
CA GLU A 132 -3.17 -11.20 -12.69
C GLU A 132 -2.10 -10.88 -13.75
N LEU A 133 -0.97 -10.38 -13.29
CA LEU A 133 0.24 -10.14 -14.06
C LEU A 133 1.44 -10.68 -13.28
N THR A 134 2.20 -11.57 -13.91
CA THR A 134 3.45 -12.09 -13.35
C THR A 134 4.62 -11.34 -13.96
N PHE A 135 5.56 -10.89 -13.14
CA PHE A 135 6.74 -10.16 -13.60
C PHE A 135 7.95 -10.35 -12.67
N GLU A 136 9.14 -10.08 -13.22
CA GLU A 136 10.40 -10.03 -12.47
C GLU A 136 10.88 -8.56 -12.42
N PRO A 137 10.92 -7.93 -11.23
CA PRO A 137 11.41 -6.56 -11.07
C PRO A 137 12.87 -6.42 -11.52
N SER A 138 13.17 -5.35 -12.24
CA SER A 138 14.51 -5.01 -12.71
C SER A 138 14.77 -3.52 -12.53
N GLU A 139 16.00 -3.06 -12.80
CA GLU A 139 16.32 -1.62 -12.78
C GLU A 139 15.46 -0.79 -13.75
N GLU A 140 14.75 -1.44 -14.68
CA GLU A 140 13.82 -0.80 -15.61
C GLU A 140 12.41 -0.64 -15.02
N THR A 141 12.05 -1.36 -13.95
CA THR A 141 10.70 -1.31 -13.36
C THR A 141 10.62 -0.24 -12.28
N THR A 142 9.71 0.72 -12.43
CA THR A 142 9.64 1.90 -11.53
C THR A 142 8.25 2.20 -10.99
N VAL A 143 7.21 1.91 -11.76
CA VAL A 143 5.81 2.15 -11.35
C VAL A 143 4.91 1.04 -11.85
N TYR A 144 3.80 0.83 -11.14
CA TYR A 144 2.63 0.11 -11.64
C TYR A 144 1.48 1.09 -11.82
N ARG A 145 0.79 1.04 -12.96
CA ARG A 145 -0.14 2.09 -13.38
C ARG A 145 -1.35 1.56 -14.16
N CYS A 146 -2.48 2.24 -14.05
CA CYS A 146 -3.61 2.13 -14.98
C CYS A 146 -3.49 3.18 -16.10
N ASP A 147 -3.57 2.78 -17.37
CA ASP A 147 -3.36 3.71 -18.50
C ASP A 147 -4.39 4.84 -18.58
N PRO A 148 -5.72 4.56 -18.55
CA PRO A 148 -6.72 5.62 -18.64
C PRO A 148 -6.82 6.50 -17.38
N HIS A 149 -6.30 6.06 -16.24
CA HIS A 149 -6.52 6.70 -14.93
C HIS A 149 -5.20 7.10 -14.26
N SER A 150 -4.79 8.35 -14.44
CA SER A 150 -3.52 8.86 -13.90
C SER A 150 -3.41 8.88 -12.38
N ALA A 151 -4.52 8.78 -11.65
CA ALA A 151 -4.51 8.70 -10.18
C ALA A 151 -4.15 7.29 -9.67
N MET A 152 -4.26 6.28 -10.54
CA MET A 152 -3.97 4.88 -10.23
C MET A 152 -2.52 4.56 -10.64
N GLU A 153 -1.58 5.08 -9.86
CA GLU A 153 -0.15 4.87 -10.06
C GLU A 153 0.52 4.72 -8.69
N GLY A 154 1.23 3.61 -8.50
CA GLY A 154 2.10 3.43 -7.34
C GLY A 154 3.52 3.08 -7.76
N SER A 155 4.46 3.31 -6.85
CA SER A 155 5.89 3.13 -7.12
C SER A 155 6.35 1.70 -6.84
N ILE A 156 7.38 1.27 -7.58
CA ILE A 156 8.15 0.05 -7.34
C ILE A 156 9.57 0.48 -7.04
N VAL A 157 10.11 0.02 -5.91
CA VAL A 157 11.51 0.23 -5.52
C VAL A 157 12.18 -1.12 -5.34
N LEU A 158 13.46 -1.20 -5.69
CA LEU A 158 14.24 -2.42 -5.54
C LEU A 158 14.95 -2.46 -4.19
N GLN A 159 14.93 -3.63 -3.55
CA GLN A 159 15.65 -3.96 -2.31
C GLN A 159 16.95 -4.72 -2.59
#